data_AF-A0A6G3PK62-F1
#
_entry.id   AF-A0A6G3PK62-F1
#
_cell.length_a   1.000
_cell.length_b   1.000
_cell.length_c   1.000
_cell.angle_alpha   90.00
_cell.angle_beta   90.00
_cell.angle_gamma   90.00
#
_symmetry.space_group_name_H-M   'P 1'
#
loop_
_entity.id
_entity.type
_entity.pdbx_description
1 polymer ?
#
loop_
_entity_poly.entity_id
_entity_poly.type
_entity_poly.pdbx_seq_one_letter_code
_entity_poly.pdbx_strand_id
1 'polypeptide(L)'
;PAPPVSAQPTPAPSVSAPTVSAPPAPEPSVSDAARDRTAVAQTALLSALVAGTPAPAGFDPARLRVQSRSLAAKRADVVARVAPELPEILGDGYRAAFLAYAGDRPMSGGYRRDALDFAEHVLIAGGPADPVARRELTYWWRDRSGSRPPGRATRLIRAARAALVGR
;
A
#
# COMPACT_ATOMS: atom_id res chain seq x y z
N PRO A 1 -66.57 -25.91 68.67
CA PRO A 1 -66.59 -26.66 67.39
C PRO A 1 -66.32 -25.68 66.25
N ALA A 2 -65.25 -25.94 65.48
CA ALA A 2 -64.79 -25.40 64.18
C ALA A 2 -64.83 -23.86 63.89
N PRO A 3 -63.70 -23.24 63.48
CA PRO A 3 -63.58 -21.82 63.15
C PRO A 3 -63.87 -21.50 61.66
N PRO A 4 -64.25 -20.27 61.28
CA PRO A 4 -64.18 -19.82 59.89
C PRO A 4 -62.84 -19.17 59.55
N VAL A 5 -62.38 -19.54 58.35
CA VAL A 5 -61.10 -19.32 57.69
C VAL A 5 -60.92 -17.88 57.22
N SER A 6 -59.75 -17.27 57.45
CA SER A 6 -59.37 -15.98 56.87
C SER A 6 -59.11 -16.10 55.36
N ALA A 7 -59.83 -15.30 54.56
CA ALA A 7 -59.66 -15.21 53.12
C ALA A 7 -58.37 -14.47 52.74
N GLN A 8 -57.56 -15.08 51.87
CA GLN A 8 -56.38 -14.43 51.26
C GLN A 8 -56.82 -13.48 50.12
N PRO A 9 -56.13 -12.34 49.92
CA PRO A 9 -56.38 -11.44 48.80
C PRO A 9 -55.78 -11.98 47.49
N THR A 10 -56.59 -11.98 46.43
CA THR A 10 -56.21 -12.28 45.03
C THR A 10 -55.30 -11.19 44.44
N PRO A 11 -54.21 -11.54 43.73
CA PRO A 11 -53.41 -10.57 43.00
C PRO A 11 -54.10 -10.09 41.72
N ALA A 12 -54.01 -8.78 41.44
CA ALA A 12 -54.50 -8.13 40.24
C ALA A 12 -53.73 -8.59 38.97
N PRO A 13 -54.36 -8.57 37.78
CA PRO A 13 -53.71 -8.99 36.54
C PRO A 13 -52.61 -8.00 36.13
N SER A 14 -51.38 -8.52 35.96
CA SER A 14 -50.27 -7.79 35.36
C SER A 14 -50.50 -7.64 33.86
N VAL A 15 -50.75 -6.41 33.41
CA VAL A 15 -50.83 -6.08 31.99
C VAL A 15 -49.39 -6.08 31.44
N SER A 16 -49.02 -7.11 30.71
CA SER A 16 -47.73 -7.18 30.01
C SER A 16 -47.75 -6.16 28.86
N ALA A 17 -46.86 -5.17 28.93
CA ALA A 17 -46.61 -4.27 27.81
C ALA A 17 -46.07 -5.07 26.60
N PRO A 18 -46.45 -4.72 25.36
CA PRO A 18 -45.93 -5.41 24.19
C PRO A 18 -44.42 -5.14 24.08
N THR A 19 -43.63 -6.20 24.14
CA THR A 19 -42.24 -6.17 23.69
C THR A 19 -42.25 -5.81 22.21
N VAL A 20 -41.93 -4.56 21.89
CA VAL A 20 -41.58 -4.17 20.52
C VAL A 20 -40.29 -4.94 20.19
N SER A 21 -40.44 -6.05 19.46
CA SER A 21 -39.29 -6.73 18.87
C SER A 21 -38.53 -5.72 18.02
N ALA A 22 -37.23 -5.59 18.30
CA ALA A 22 -36.33 -4.87 17.42
C ALA A 22 -36.52 -5.39 15.98
N PRO A 23 -36.59 -4.53 14.95
CA PRO A 23 -36.72 -5.00 13.59
C PRO A 23 -35.53 -5.93 13.26
N PRO A 24 -35.78 -7.04 12.55
CA PRO A 24 -34.69 -7.90 12.09
C PRO A 24 -33.69 -7.06 11.28
N ALA A 25 -32.39 -7.33 11.48
CA ALA A 25 -31.35 -6.67 10.71
C ALA A 25 -31.67 -6.78 9.20
N PRO A 26 -31.46 -5.72 8.41
CA PRO A 26 -31.81 -5.75 7.00
C PRO A 26 -31.02 -6.86 6.29
N GLU A 27 -31.72 -7.88 5.82
CA GLU A 27 -31.19 -8.90 4.93
C GLU A 27 -30.60 -8.20 3.69
N PRO A 28 -29.36 -8.53 3.27
CA PRO A 28 -28.74 -7.87 2.13
C PRO A 28 -29.60 -8.07 0.88
N SER A 29 -29.96 -6.97 0.23
CA SER A 29 -30.76 -7.05 -0.98
C SER A 29 -29.95 -7.71 -2.10
N VAL A 30 -30.62 -8.30 -3.10
CA VAL A 30 -29.96 -8.85 -4.30
C VAL A 30 -29.05 -7.80 -4.97
N SER A 31 -29.41 -6.52 -4.86
CA SER A 31 -28.61 -5.41 -5.37
C SER A 31 -27.30 -5.19 -4.59
N ASP A 32 -27.32 -5.39 -3.27
CA ASP A 32 -26.15 -5.25 -2.41
C ASP A 32 -25.15 -6.39 -2.71
N ALA A 33 -25.65 -7.62 -2.82
CA ALA A 33 -24.84 -8.77 -3.22
C ALA A 33 -24.22 -8.61 -4.62
N ALA A 34 -24.87 -7.90 -5.55
CA ALA A 34 -24.32 -7.59 -6.86
C ALA A 34 -23.20 -6.52 -6.78
N ARG A 35 -23.37 -5.48 -5.96
CA ARG A 35 -22.33 -4.46 -5.73
C ARG A 35 -21.11 -5.06 -5.05
N ASP A 36 -21.30 -5.90 -4.03
CA ASP A 36 -20.20 -6.54 -3.31
C ASP A 36 -19.36 -7.42 -4.24
N ARG A 37 -19.99 -8.24 -5.07
CA ARG A 37 -19.26 -9.04 -6.08
C ARG A 37 -18.45 -8.16 -7.04
N THR A 38 -19.00 -7.02 -7.45
CA THR A 38 -18.31 -6.08 -8.33
C THR A 38 -17.12 -5.43 -7.63
N ALA A 39 -17.29 -5.00 -6.38
CA ALA A 39 -16.22 -4.41 -5.58
C ALA A 39 -15.07 -5.40 -5.36
N VAL A 40 -15.38 -6.68 -5.09
CA VAL A 40 -14.38 -7.75 -4.97
C VAL A 40 -13.63 -7.94 -6.29
N ALA A 41 -14.33 -8.01 -7.43
CA ALA A 41 -13.70 -8.17 -8.74
C ALA A 41 -12.80 -6.97 -9.11
N GLN A 42 -13.24 -5.74 -8.82
CA GLN A 42 -12.44 -4.53 -9.04
C GLN A 42 -11.19 -4.51 -8.16
N THR A 43 -11.33 -4.88 -6.88
CA THR A 43 -10.19 -4.97 -5.96
C THR A 43 -9.19 -6.01 -6.43
N ALA A 44 -9.66 -7.19 -6.86
CA ALA A 44 -8.81 -8.24 -7.41
C ALA A 44 -8.08 -7.78 -8.68
N LEU A 45 -8.76 -7.06 -9.58
CA LEU A 45 -8.15 -6.49 -10.79
C LEU A 45 -7.07 -5.46 -10.47
N LEU A 46 -7.35 -4.52 -9.57
CA LEU A 46 -6.37 -3.52 -9.15
C LEU A 46 -5.17 -4.15 -8.44
N SER A 47 -5.42 -5.19 -7.64
CA SER A 47 -4.38 -5.96 -6.97
C SER A 47 -3.49 -6.68 -7.99
N ALA A 48 -4.07 -7.25 -9.05
CA ALA A 48 -3.30 -7.91 -10.10
C ALA A 48 -2.44 -6.92 -10.91
N LEU A 49 -2.97 -5.71 -11.14
CA LEU A 49 -2.26 -4.67 -11.88
C LEU A 49 -1.09 -4.04 -11.11
N VAL A 50 -1.23 -3.88 -9.79
CA VAL A 50 -0.34 -3.02 -8.99
C VAL A 50 0.48 -3.79 -7.96
N ALA A 51 0.03 -4.98 -7.56
CA ALA A 51 0.68 -5.81 -6.53
C ALA A 51 1.06 -7.21 -7.03
N GLY A 52 0.95 -7.48 -8.33
CA GLY A 52 1.38 -8.76 -8.92
C GLY A 52 0.53 -9.97 -8.52
N THR A 53 -0.67 -9.77 -7.97
CA THR A 53 -1.55 -10.91 -7.63
C THR A 53 -2.03 -11.64 -8.90
N PRO A 54 -2.47 -12.91 -8.80
CA PRO A 54 -3.01 -13.63 -9.95
C PRO A 54 -4.12 -12.88 -10.67
N ALA A 55 -4.20 -13.07 -11.99
CA ALA A 55 -5.25 -12.49 -12.82
C ALA A 55 -6.63 -12.99 -12.36
N PRO A 56 -7.62 -12.09 -12.14
CA PRO A 56 -8.98 -12.51 -11.82
C PRO A 56 -9.62 -13.26 -12.99
N ALA A 57 -10.60 -14.12 -12.68
CA ALA A 57 -11.34 -14.85 -13.70
C ALA A 57 -11.94 -13.90 -14.76
N GLY A 58 -11.88 -14.31 -16.04
CA GLY A 58 -12.38 -13.52 -17.16
C GLY A 58 -11.39 -12.46 -17.70
N PHE A 59 -10.25 -12.25 -17.05
CA PHE A 59 -9.18 -11.38 -17.58
C PHE A 59 -8.06 -12.20 -18.23
N ASP A 60 -7.54 -11.70 -19.34
CA ASP A 60 -6.38 -12.27 -20.02
C ASP A 60 -5.09 -11.94 -19.24
N PRO A 61 -4.37 -12.95 -18.69
CA PRO A 61 -3.14 -12.74 -17.93
C PRO A 61 -2.01 -12.12 -18.75
N ALA A 62 -1.97 -12.32 -20.07
CA ALA A 62 -0.97 -11.71 -20.94
C ALA A 62 -1.23 -10.20 -21.10
N ARG A 63 -2.49 -9.81 -21.30
CA ARG A 63 -2.87 -8.39 -21.40
C ARG A 63 -2.65 -7.65 -20.09
N LEU A 64 -3.00 -8.25 -18.95
CA LEU A 64 -2.73 -7.63 -17.65
C LEU A 64 -1.23 -7.40 -17.43
N ARG A 65 -0.36 -8.35 -17.78
CA ARG A 65 1.09 -8.17 -17.67
C ARG A 65 1.62 -6.97 -18.48
N VAL A 66 1.06 -6.72 -19.67
CA VAL A 66 1.43 -5.54 -20.48
C VAL A 66 1.02 -4.25 -19.76
N GLN A 67 -0.16 -4.22 -19.16
CA GLN A 67 -0.65 -3.06 -18.41
C GLN A 67 0.16 -2.83 -17.13
N SER A 68 0.38 -3.87 -16.31
CA SER A 68 1.21 -3.78 -15.11
C SER A 68 2.60 -3.24 -15.42
N ARG A 69 3.23 -3.71 -16.52
CA ARG A 69 4.54 -3.20 -16.96
C ARG A 69 4.48 -1.73 -17.36
N SER A 70 3.43 -1.30 -18.05
CA SER A 70 3.24 0.11 -18.43
C SER A 70 3.05 1.01 -17.21
N LEU A 71 2.32 0.54 -16.19
CA LEU A 71 2.16 1.26 -14.92
C LEU A 71 3.47 1.35 -14.13
N ALA A 72 4.23 0.25 -14.04
CA ALA A 72 5.54 0.23 -13.40
C ALA A 72 6.54 1.14 -14.12
N ALA A 73 6.54 1.13 -15.46
CA ALA A 73 7.32 2.03 -16.30
C ALA A 73 6.97 3.50 -16.04
N LYS A 74 5.68 3.82 -15.91
CA LYS A 74 5.23 5.17 -15.58
C LYS A 74 5.67 5.59 -14.18
N ARG A 75 5.58 4.70 -13.19
CA ARG A 75 6.11 4.94 -11.83
C ARG A 75 7.61 5.24 -11.88
N ALA A 76 8.40 4.47 -12.62
CA ALA A 76 9.82 4.72 -12.80
C ALA A 76 10.08 6.14 -13.36
N ASP A 77 9.32 6.57 -14.36
CA ASP A 77 9.48 7.92 -14.94
C ASP A 77 9.15 9.03 -13.94
N VAL A 78 8.14 8.83 -13.08
CA VAL A 78 7.79 9.81 -12.05
C VAL A 78 8.82 9.82 -10.92
N VAL A 79 9.31 8.65 -10.49
CA VAL A 79 10.36 8.55 -9.47
C VAL A 79 11.65 9.18 -9.97
N ALA A 80 12.05 8.95 -11.22
CA ALA A 80 13.22 9.60 -11.82
C ALA A 80 13.11 11.13 -11.82
N ARG A 81 11.89 11.69 -11.87
CA ARG A 81 11.68 13.15 -11.76
C ARG A 81 11.76 13.64 -10.31
N VAL A 82 11.28 12.84 -9.36
CA VAL A 82 11.24 13.20 -7.92
C VAL A 82 12.60 12.97 -7.25
N ALA A 83 13.36 12.01 -7.74
CA ALA A 83 14.67 11.58 -7.24
C ALA A 83 15.63 11.36 -8.43
N PRO A 84 16.05 12.43 -9.11
CA PRO A 84 16.90 12.34 -10.31
C PRO A 84 18.27 11.73 -10.04
N GLU A 85 18.75 11.75 -8.80
CA GLU A 85 20.03 11.12 -8.46
C GLU A 85 19.97 9.58 -8.58
N LEU A 86 18.79 8.95 -8.53
CA LEU A 86 18.68 7.50 -8.66
C LEU A 86 19.08 6.98 -10.03
N PRO A 87 18.56 7.49 -11.17
CA PRO A 87 19.05 7.10 -12.48
C PRO A 87 20.50 7.54 -12.73
N GLU A 88 20.97 8.65 -12.13
CA GLU A 88 22.39 9.04 -12.22
C GLU A 88 23.31 8.00 -11.55
N ILE A 89 22.94 7.53 -10.36
CA ILE A 89 23.72 6.54 -9.59
C ILE A 89 23.63 5.14 -10.22
N LEU A 90 22.45 4.75 -10.70
CA LEU A 90 22.19 3.39 -11.20
C LEU A 90 22.43 3.23 -12.70
N GLY A 91 22.58 4.34 -13.43
CA GLY A 91 22.77 4.36 -14.88
C GLY A 91 21.69 3.59 -15.63
N ASP A 92 22.11 2.89 -16.69
CA ASP A 92 21.22 2.08 -17.54
C ASP A 92 20.48 0.96 -16.78
N GLY A 93 21.03 0.53 -15.64
CA GLY A 93 20.42 -0.48 -14.76
C GLY A 93 19.16 0.02 -14.04
N TYR A 94 18.97 1.33 -13.92
CA TYR A 94 17.86 1.95 -13.17
C TYR A 94 16.50 1.38 -13.58
N ARG A 95 16.21 1.38 -14.88
CA ARG A 95 14.86 1.03 -15.35
C ARG A 95 14.54 -0.44 -15.15
N ALA A 96 15.50 -1.33 -15.43
CA ALA A 96 15.31 -2.75 -15.21
C ALA A 96 15.12 -3.07 -13.71
N ALA A 97 15.95 -2.47 -12.85
CA ALA A 97 15.83 -2.63 -11.40
C ALA A 97 14.49 -2.11 -10.86
N PHE A 98 14.05 -0.94 -11.34
CA PHE A 98 12.77 -0.36 -10.89
C PHE A 98 11.57 -1.22 -11.33
N LEU A 99 11.56 -1.74 -12.55
CA LEU A 99 10.50 -2.62 -13.03
C LEU A 99 10.42 -3.92 -12.22
N ALA A 100 11.57 -4.51 -11.85
CA ALA A 100 11.62 -5.67 -10.98
C ALA A 100 11.13 -5.36 -9.56
N TYR A 101 11.46 -4.19 -9.01
CA TYR A 101 10.97 -3.73 -7.72
C TYR A 101 9.44 -3.54 -7.71
N ALA A 102 8.92 -2.85 -8.72
CA ALA A 102 7.54 -2.37 -8.77
C ALA A 102 6.52 -3.45 -9.18
N GLY A 103 6.98 -4.54 -9.85
CA GLY A 103 6.10 -5.58 -10.39
C GLY A 103 5.18 -6.24 -9.36
N ASP A 104 5.68 -6.40 -8.14
CA ASP A 104 4.98 -7.12 -7.06
C ASP A 104 4.76 -6.24 -5.82
N ARG A 105 4.95 -4.92 -5.94
CA ARG A 105 4.91 -3.98 -4.81
C ARG A 105 4.03 -2.77 -5.11
N PRO A 106 2.85 -2.67 -4.47
CA PRO A 106 2.00 -1.49 -4.58
C PRO A 106 2.64 -0.29 -3.85
N MET A 107 2.44 0.90 -4.40
CA MET A 107 2.94 2.15 -3.80
C MET A 107 2.02 2.59 -2.64
N SER A 108 2.57 2.72 -1.42
CA SER A 108 1.80 3.00 -0.19
C SER A 108 2.06 4.38 0.44
N GLY A 109 3.09 5.12 0.00
CA GLY A 109 3.53 6.38 0.64
C GLY A 109 3.86 7.54 -0.30
N GLY A 110 3.38 7.48 -1.55
CA GLY A 110 3.69 8.46 -2.60
C GLY A 110 5.12 8.35 -3.14
N TYR A 111 5.43 9.14 -4.17
CA TYR A 111 6.65 8.94 -4.98
C TYR A 111 7.98 9.15 -4.25
N ARG A 112 8.04 10.06 -3.26
CA ARG A 112 9.27 10.24 -2.45
C ARG A 112 9.54 9.02 -1.58
N ARG A 113 8.49 8.41 -1.02
CA ARG A 113 8.62 7.18 -0.24
C ARG A 113 8.94 5.99 -1.14
N ASP A 114 8.28 5.87 -2.29
CA ASP A 114 8.55 4.85 -3.32
C ASP A 114 10.03 4.88 -3.76
N ALA A 115 10.61 6.08 -3.91
CA ALA A 115 12.03 6.24 -4.21
C ALA A 115 12.95 5.71 -3.09
N LEU A 116 12.60 5.95 -1.82
CA LEU A 116 13.33 5.44 -0.65
C LEU A 116 13.24 3.92 -0.53
N ASP A 117 12.03 3.38 -0.67
CA ASP A 117 11.77 1.94 -0.57
C ASP A 117 12.42 1.19 -1.75
N PHE A 118 12.45 1.79 -2.94
CA PHE A 118 13.19 1.26 -4.09
C PHE A 118 14.71 1.19 -3.82
N ALA A 119 15.30 2.28 -3.34
CA ALA A 119 16.73 2.31 -3.03
C ALA A 119 17.08 1.29 -1.93
N GLU A 120 16.25 1.18 -0.89
CA GLU A 120 16.36 0.15 0.15
C GLU A 120 16.32 -1.26 -0.45
N HIS A 121 15.33 -1.53 -1.31
CA HIS A 121 15.18 -2.82 -1.98
C HIS A 121 16.44 -3.20 -2.78
N VAL A 122 16.98 -2.26 -3.56
CA VAL A 122 18.20 -2.48 -4.33
C VAL A 122 19.40 -2.78 -3.42
N LEU A 123 19.55 -2.03 -2.31
CA LEU A 123 20.63 -2.26 -1.35
C LEU A 123 20.52 -3.62 -0.66
N ILE A 124 19.30 -4.04 -0.26
CA ILE A 124 19.04 -5.35 0.33
C ILE A 124 19.33 -6.48 -0.67
N ALA A 125 19.04 -6.29 -1.96
CA ALA A 125 19.33 -7.25 -3.02
C ALA A 125 20.83 -7.35 -3.39
N GLY A 126 21.72 -6.75 -2.60
CA GLY A 126 23.18 -6.75 -2.83
C GLY A 126 23.72 -5.47 -3.46
N GLY A 127 22.84 -4.56 -3.88
CA GLY A 127 23.19 -3.27 -4.47
C GLY A 127 23.74 -3.36 -5.90
N PRO A 128 24.10 -2.22 -6.50
CA PRO A 128 24.78 -2.16 -7.80
C PRO A 128 26.08 -2.97 -7.78
N ALA A 129 26.45 -3.53 -8.94
CA ALA A 129 27.71 -4.24 -9.11
C ALA A 129 28.92 -3.29 -8.94
N ASP A 130 28.80 -2.04 -9.41
CA ASP A 130 29.79 -1.00 -9.18
C ASP A 130 29.85 -0.60 -7.69
N PRO A 131 31.01 -0.76 -7.02
CA PRO A 131 31.18 -0.34 -5.63
C PRO A 131 30.99 1.16 -5.40
N VAL A 132 31.26 2.01 -6.39
CA VAL A 132 31.06 3.46 -6.28
C VAL A 132 29.56 3.76 -6.25
N ALA A 133 28.81 3.33 -7.27
CA ALA A 133 27.35 3.44 -7.30
C ALA A 133 26.69 2.89 -6.02
N ARG A 134 27.16 1.76 -5.50
CA ARG A 134 26.67 1.19 -4.24
C ARG A 134 26.86 2.12 -3.05
N ARG A 135 28.04 2.75 -2.92
CA ARG A 135 28.30 3.73 -1.86
C ARG A 135 27.42 4.96 -2.04
N GLU A 136 27.29 5.48 -3.25
CA GLU A 136 26.45 6.64 -3.53
C GLU A 136 24.98 6.40 -3.20
N LEU A 137 24.43 5.25 -3.62
CA LEU A 137 23.07 4.85 -3.30
C LEU A 137 22.87 4.72 -1.79
N THR A 138 23.83 4.13 -1.08
CA THR A 138 23.80 4.00 0.39
C THR A 138 23.78 5.38 1.06
N TYR A 139 24.61 6.32 0.60
CA TYR A 139 24.62 7.68 1.13
C TYR A 139 23.30 8.41 0.81
N TRP A 140 22.83 8.34 -0.43
CA TRP A 140 21.57 8.94 -0.87
C TRP A 140 20.39 8.47 -0.01
N TRP A 141 20.32 7.17 0.26
CA TRP A 141 19.26 6.58 1.08
C TRP A 141 19.35 7.05 2.54
N ARG A 142 20.53 6.94 3.17
CA ARG A 142 20.74 7.38 4.57
C ARG A 142 20.43 8.86 4.79
N ASP A 143 20.76 9.69 3.81
CA ASP A 143 20.52 11.13 3.85
C ASP A 143 19.02 11.48 3.95
N ARG A 144 18.17 10.64 3.34
CA ARG A 144 16.73 10.89 3.17
C ARG A 144 15.84 9.98 4.02
N SER A 145 16.37 8.89 4.59
CA SER A 145 15.61 7.93 5.40
C SER A 145 15.45 8.31 6.87
N GLY A 146 16.19 9.32 7.37
CA GLY A 146 16.13 9.76 8.77
C GLY A 146 15.39 11.09 9.01
N SER A 147 14.84 11.27 10.21
CA SER A 147 14.33 12.57 10.72
C SER A 147 15.43 13.58 11.10
N ARG A 148 16.68 13.40 10.63
CA ARG A 148 17.82 14.23 11.04
C ARG A 148 18.54 14.76 9.80
N PRO A 149 18.64 16.09 9.59
CA PRO A 149 19.37 16.62 8.47
C PRO A 149 20.84 16.20 8.57
N PRO A 150 21.48 15.90 7.44
CA PRO A 150 22.85 15.44 7.41
C PRO A 150 23.78 16.61 7.84
N GLY A 151 24.81 16.30 8.63
CA GLY A 151 25.73 17.31 9.17
C GLY A 151 26.46 18.09 8.08
N ARG A 152 27.00 19.27 8.42
CA ARG A 152 27.64 20.22 7.48
C ARG A 152 28.70 19.58 6.54
N ALA A 153 29.34 18.49 6.96
CA ALA A 153 30.34 17.76 6.18
C ALA A 153 29.79 17.10 4.91
N THR A 154 28.58 16.54 4.92
CA THR A 154 27.99 15.91 3.71
C THR A 154 27.58 16.96 2.68
N ARG A 155 27.16 18.15 3.13
CA ARG A 155 26.89 19.30 2.24
C ARG A 155 28.15 19.76 1.51
N LEU A 156 29.29 19.76 2.19
CA LEU A 156 30.60 20.07 1.59
C LEU A 156 31.02 19.03 0.56
N ILE A 157 30.82 17.74 0.84
CA ILE A 157 31.08 16.66 -0.13
C ILE A 157 30.18 16.81 -1.36
N ARG A 158 28.90 17.22 -1.18
CA ARG A 158 27.96 17.49 -2.29
C ARG A 158 28.42 18.66 -3.16
N ALA A 159 28.88 19.76 -2.56
CA ALA A 159 29.40 20.92 -3.29
C ALA A 159 30.68 20.56 -4.08
N ALA A 160 31.57 19.76 -3.48
CA ALA A 160 32.79 19.31 -4.13
C ALA A 160 32.51 18.36 -5.32
N ARG A 161 31.53 17.47 -5.20
CA ARG A 161 31.14 16.57 -6.31
C ARG A 161 30.41 17.28 -7.44
N ALA A 162 29.51 18.21 -7.13
CA ALA A 162 28.86 19.03 -8.16
C ALA A 162 29.87 19.83 -9.00
N ALA A 163 30.96 20.29 -8.38
CA ALA A 163 32.04 20.99 -9.07
C ALA A 163 32.93 20.09 -9.96
N LEU A 164 32.92 18.76 -9.74
CA LEU A 164 33.69 17.80 -10.53
C LEU A 164 32.93 17.23 -11.72
N VAL A 165 31.60 17.21 -11.68
CA VAL A 165 30.73 16.76 -12.79
C VAL A 165 30.44 17.90 -13.78
N GLY A 166 30.60 19.16 -13.37
CA GLY A 166 30.40 20.35 -14.22
C GLY A 166 31.62 20.81 -15.02
N ARG A 167 32.60 19.93 -15.31
CA ARG A 167 33.82 20.27 -16.06
C ARG A 167 34.09 19.31 -17.20
#